data_AF-A0A1H0WUY5-F1
#
_entry.id   AF-A0A1H0WUY5-F1
#
_cell.length_a   1.000
_cell.length_b   1.000
_cell.length_c   1.000
_cell.angle_alpha   90.00
_cell.angle_beta   90.00
_cell.angle_gamma   90.00
#
_symmetry.space_group_name_H-M   'P 1'
#
loop_
_entity.id
_entity.type
_entity.pdbx_description
1 polymer ?
#
loop_
_entity_poly.entity_id
_entity_poly.type
_entity_poly.pdbx_seq_one_letter_code
_entity_poly.pdbx_strand_id
1 'polypeptide(L)'
;MGKFMNFRVNPESVQGFSERLNSLVDDSRIAQSYCEEWLSFGYSEGRMFIAAVEAAEDAKRSLVSNYQRLAEVQRSAAAQVEKAANLYEQTDRGEAARLDSSYRKTD
;
A
#
# COMPACT_ATOMS: atom_id res chain seq x y z
N MET A 1 -20.39 -15.18 -30.35
CA MET A 1 -20.93 -15.33 -28.98
C MET A 1 -19.76 -15.14 -28.03
N GLY A 2 -19.63 -13.93 -27.46
CA GLY A 2 -18.47 -13.57 -26.64
C GLY A 2 -18.46 -14.38 -25.34
N LYS A 3 -17.35 -15.02 -25.04
CA LYS A 3 -17.09 -15.70 -23.77
C LYS A 3 -17.27 -14.65 -22.66
N PHE A 4 -18.37 -14.68 -21.91
CA PHE A 4 -18.45 -13.95 -20.65
C PHE A 4 -17.38 -14.58 -19.76
N MET A 5 -16.24 -13.92 -19.66
CA MET A 5 -15.18 -14.29 -18.73
C MET A 5 -15.82 -14.14 -17.35
N ASN A 6 -16.06 -15.27 -16.69
CA ASN A 6 -16.70 -15.28 -15.38
C ASN A 6 -15.70 -14.65 -14.40
N PHE A 7 -15.79 -13.34 -14.23
CA PHE A 7 -14.90 -12.57 -13.38
C PHE A 7 -15.21 -12.95 -11.93
N ARG A 8 -14.33 -13.73 -11.32
CA ARG A 8 -14.48 -14.24 -9.96
C ARG A 8 -13.35 -13.66 -9.11
N VAL A 9 -13.71 -12.79 -8.18
CA VAL A 9 -12.77 -12.22 -7.21
C VAL A 9 -12.72 -13.15 -6.01
N ASN A 10 -11.52 -13.39 -5.47
CA ASN A 10 -11.37 -13.95 -4.14
C ASN A 10 -11.17 -12.79 -3.16
N PRO A 11 -12.17 -12.42 -2.34
CA PRO A 11 -12.06 -11.30 -1.40
C PRO A 11 -10.86 -11.42 -0.46
N GLU A 12 -10.52 -12.65 -0.04
CA GLU A 12 -9.38 -12.92 0.83
C GLU A 12 -8.04 -12.55 0.16
N SER A 13 -7.90 -12.84 -1.14
CA SER A 13 -6.69 -12.47 -1.89
C SER A 13 -6.56 -10.96 -2.07
N VAL A 14 -7.69 -10.26 -2.24
CA VAL A 14 -7.72 -8.79 -2.36
C VAL A 14 -7.39 -8.16 -1.00
N GLN A 15 -7.96 -8.66 0.09
CA GLN A 15 -7.64 -8.23 1.45
C GLN A 15 -6.16 -8.46 1.77
N GLY A 16 -5.62 -9.65 1.48
CA GLY A 16 -4.20 -9.94 1.70
C GLY A 16 -3.26 -9.05 0.88
N PHE A 17 -3.69 -8.57 -0.30
CA PHE A 17 -2.92 -7.58 -1.05
C PHE A 17 -2.96 -6.19 -0.40
N SER A 18 -4.11 -5.76 0.15
CA SER A 18 -4.21 -4.52 0.93
C SER A 18 -3.29 -4.54 2.17
N GLU A 19 -3.26 -5.67 2.89
CA GLU A 19 -2.39 -5.87 4.04
C GLU A 19 -0.91 -5.76 3.66
N ARG A 20 -0.51 -6.36 2.54
CA ARG A 20 0.87 -6.22 2.01
C ARG A 20 1.21 -4.78 1.67
N LEU A 21 0.27 -4.04 1.07
CA LEU A 21 0.48 -2.61 0.78
C LEU A 21 0.65 -1.80 2.06
N ASN A 22 -0.11 -2.08 3.11
CA ASN A 22 0.08 -1.44 4.42
C ASN A 22 1.43 -1.81 5.05
N SER A 23 1.88 -3.07 4.95
CA SER A 23 3.23 -3.43 5.43
C SER A 23 4.32 -2.65 4.68
N LEU A 24 4.17 -2.43 3.38
CA LEU A 24 5.12 -1.62 2.60
C LEU A 24 5.13 -0.14 3.02
N VAL A 25 4.01 0.38 3.53
CA VAL A 25 3.97 1.74 4.12
C VAL A 25 4.88 1.80 5.34
N ASP A 26 4.83 0.78 6.19
CA ASP A 26 5.68 0.71 7.39
C ASP A 26 7.15 0.51 7.02
N ASP A 27 7.45 -0.35 6.04
CA ASP A 27 8.81 -0.51 5.51
C ASP A 27 9.37 0.81 4.97
N SER A 28 8.55 1.58 4.25
CA SER A 28 8.95 2.89 3.71
C SER A 28 9.25 3.88 4.83
N ARG A 29 8.48 3.87 5.93
CA ARG A 29 8.74 4.72 7.11
C ARG A 29 10.02 4.32 7.84
N ILE A 30 10.27 3.02 7.98
CA ILE A 30 11.51 2.51 8.60
C ILE A 30 12.72 2.96 7.77
N ALA A 31 12.65 2.82 6.44
CA ALA A 31 13.72 3.23 5.54
C ALA A 31 13.95 4.75 5.58
N GLN A 32 12.89 5.55 5.68
CA GLN A 32 12.98 6.99 5.88
C GLN A 32 13.73 7.32 7.18
N SER A 33 13.31 6.75 8.32
CA SER A 33 13.95 6.98 9.62
C SER A 33 15.43 6.57 9.61
N TYR A 34 15.76 5.47 8.94
CA TYR A 34 17.14 5.03 8.78
C TYR A 34 17.99 6.07 8.03
N CYS A 35 17.45 6.63 6.94
CA CYS A 35 18.15 7.69 6.20
C CYS A 35 18.32 8.96 7.05
N GLU A 36 17.31 9.34 7.83
CA GLU A 36 17.38 10.51 8.73
C GLU A 36 18.43 10.32 9.83
N GLU A 37 18.52 9.11 10.41
CA GLU A 37 19.48 8.76 11.45
C GLU A 37 20.92 8.72 10.93
N TRP A 38 21.16 8.02 9.82
CA TRP A 38 22.52 7.65 9.39
C TRP A 38 23.15 8.59 8.37
N LEU A 39 22.37 9.45 7.70
CA LEU A 39 22.88 10.41 6.72
C LEU A 39 22.89 11.86 7.23
N SER A 40 22.66 12.07 8.52
CA SER A 40 22.74 13.40 9.13
C SER A 40 24.15 13.65 9.66
N PHE A 41 24.92 14.46 8.92
CA PHE A 41 26.30 14.79 9.28
C PHE A 41 26.36 16.17 9.96
N GLY A 42 27.04 16.27 11.10
CA GLY A 42 27.25 17.55 11.77
C GLY A 42 28.17 18.47 10.96
N TYR A 43 27.79 19.74 10.80
CA TYR A 43 28.61 20.75 10.10
C TYR A 43 29.99 20.97 10.76
N SER A 44 30.15 20.60 12.05
CA SER A 44 31.43 20.61 12.76
C SER A 44 32.33 19.42 12.40
N GLU A 45 31.76 18.27 12.04
CA GLU A 45 32.47 17.00 11.82
C GLU A 45 32.99 16.89 10.38
N GLY A 46 32.30 17.53 9.42
CA GLY A 46 32.59 17.39 8.00
C GLY A 46 33.36 18.53 7.33
N ARG A 47 33.94 19.47 8.07
CA ARG A 47 34.54 20.71 7.48
C ARG A 47 35.66 20.46 6.46
N MET A 48 36.40 19.36 6.55
CA MET A 48 37.41 19.01 5.55
C MET A 48 36.83 18.29 4.32
N PHE A 49 35.57 17.84 4.40
CA PHE A 49 34.87 17.03 3.41
C PHE A 49 33.53 17.66 3.00
N ILE A 50 33.46 18.99 2.88
CA ILE A 50 32.22 19.74 2.63
C ILE A 50 31.45 19.17 1.42
N ALA A 51 32.12 18.91 0.31
CA ALA A 51 31.47 18.34 -0.88
C ALA A 51 30.85 16.97 -0.65
N ALA A 52 31.46 16.12 0.19
CA ALA A 52 30.91 14.81 0.53
C ALA A 52 29.70 14.94 1.46
N VAL A 53 29.75 15.89 2.41
CA VAL A 53 28.60 16.21 3.28
C VAL A 53 27.42 16.73 2.47
N GLU A 54 27.67 17.66 1.54
CA GLU A 54 26.62 18.20 0.66
C GLU A 54 25.97 17.09 -0.18
N ALA A 55 26.79 16.25 -0.81
CA ALA A 55 26.29 15.11 -1.59
C ALA A 55 25.47 14.13 -0.75
N ALA A 56 25.90 13.86 0.49
CA ALA A 56 25.17 12.96 1.39
C ALA A 56 23.85 13.59 1.89
N GLU A 57 23.83 14.89 2.16
CA GLU A 57 22.61 15.63 2.52
C GLU A 57 21.62 15.71 1.34
N ASP A 58 22.10 15.88 0.10
CA ASP A 58 21.28 15.79 -1.11
C ASP A 58 20.66 14.40 -1.30
N ALA A 59 21.47 13.35 -1.09
CA ALA A 59 21.00 11.98 -1.14
C ALA A 59 19.95 11.71 -0.05
N LYS A 60 20.20 12.17 1.18
CA LYS A 60 19.24 12.06 2.29
C LYS A 60 17.91 12.72 1.95
N ARG A 61 17.92 13.97 1.49
CA ARG A 61 16.70 14.70 1.09
C ARG A 61 15.91 13.95 0.03
N SER A 62 16.61 13.43 -0.99
CA SER A 62 16.00 12.68 -2.08
C SER A 62 15.38 11.37 -1.60
N LEU A 63 16.10 10.61 -0.77
CA LEU A 63 15.63 9.34 -0.20
C LEU A 63 14.41 9.54 0.71
N VAL A 64 14.49 10.49 1.65
CA VAL A 64 13.40 10.82 2.57
C VAL A 64 12.14 11.20 1.80
N SER A 65 12.26 12.09 0.81
CA SER A 65 11.12 12.48 -0.04
C SER A 65 10.53 11.31 -0.81
N ASN A 66 11.37 10.43 -1.37
CA ASN A 66 10.92 9.26 -2.11
C ASN A 66 10.20 8.25 -1.21
N TYR A 67 10.73 7.97 -0.01
CA TYR A 67 10.09 7.04 0.93
C TYR A 67 8.77 7.59 1.46
N GLN A 68 8.68 8.89 1.74
CA GLN A 68 7.41 9.54 2.06
C GLN A 68 6.41 9.35 0.91
N ARG A 69 6.84 9.58 -0.33
CA ARG A 69 5.97 9.45 -1.50
C ARG A 69 5.50 8.01 -1.73
N LEU A 70 6.39 7.03 -1.55
CA LEU A 70 6.05 5.60 -1.63
C LEU A 70 4.98 5.24 -0.59
N ALA A 71 5.18 5.66 0.67
CA ALA A 71 4.21 5.44 1.75
C ALA A 71 2.82 6.03 1.40
N GLU A 72 2.76 7.23 0.83
CA GLU A 72 1.49 7.84 0.40
C GLU A 72 0.78 7.03 -0.69
N VAL A 73 1.52 6.61 -1.73
CA VAL A 73 0.98 5.86 -2.87
C VAL A 73 0.51 4.48 -2.43
N GLN A 74 1.32 3.77 -1.63
CA GLN A 74 0.97 2.45 -1.09
C GLN A 74 -0.27 2.52 -0.21
N ARG A 75 -0.37 3.53 0.67
CA ARG A 75 -1.55 3.74 1.50
C ARG A 75 -2.81 4.03 0.67
N SER A 76 -2.67 4.85 -0.37
CA SER A 76 -3.78 5.14 -1.29
C SER A 76 -4.24 3.88 -2.01
N ALA A 77 -3.30 3.06 -2.51
CA ALA A 77 -3.59 1.80 -3.15
C ALA A 77 -4.28 0.81 -2.19
N ALA A 78 -3.78 0.67 -0.96
CA ALA A 78 -4.37 -0.20 0.06
C ALA A 78 -5.84 0.16 0.31
N ALA A 79 -6.14 1.45 0.47
CA ALA A 79 -7.51 1.92 0.69
C ALA A 79 -8.45 1.63 -0.49
N GLN A 80 -7.97 1.66 -1.73
CA GLN A 80 -8.78 1.33 -2.91
C GLN A 80 -9.02 -0.18 -3.04
N VAL A 81 -7.98 -0.97 -2.76
CA VAL A 81 -8.05 -2.44 -2.76
C VAL A 81 -9.02 -2.92 -1.68
N GLU A 82 -8.97 -2.35 -0.49
CA GLU A 82 -9.90 -2.64 0.61
C GLU A 82 -11.35 -2.30 0.24
N LYS A 83 -11.58 -1.13 -0.36
CA LYS A 83 -12.92 -0.75 -0.88
C LYS A 83 -13.42 -1.75 -1.92
N ALA A 84 -12.56 -2.21 -2.82
CA ALA A 84 -12.92 -3.21 -3.80
C ALA A 84 -13.27 -4.55 -3.13
N ALA A 85 -12.47 -5.03 -2.18
CA ALA A 85 -12.76 -6.26 -1.42
C ALA A 85 -14.13 -6.18 -0.74
N ASN A 86 -14.41 -5.06 -0.04
CA ASN A 86 -15.68 -4.83 0.65
C ASN A 86 -16.87 -4.82 -0.31
N LEU A 87 -16.71 -4.23 -1.50
CA LEU A 87 -17.76 -4.21 -2.53
C LEU A 87 -18.08 -5.61 -3.04
N TYR A 88 -17.06 -6.42 -3.33
CA TYR A 88 -17.25 -7.80 -3.79
C TYR A 88 -17.89 -8.65 -2.72
N GLU A 89 -17.44 -8.55 -1.47
CA GLU A 89 -18.02 -9.31 -0.37
C GLU A 89 -19.50 -8.97 -0.14
N GLN A 90 -19.86 -7.67 -0.19
CA GLN A 90 -21.27 -7.26 -0.08
C GLN A 90 -22.12 -7.78 -1.24
N THR A 91 -21.57 -7.77 -2.46
CA THR A 91 -22.26 -8.28 -3.64
C THR A 91 -22.49 -9.79 -3.54
N ASP A 92 -21.46 -10.54 -3.15
CA ASP A 92 -21.55 -12.00 -2.96
C ASP A 92 -22.56 -12.36 -1.86
N ARG A 93 -22.56 -11.65 -0.72
CA ARG A 93 -23.56 -11.84 0.35
C ARG A 93 -24.98 -11.48 -0.13
N GLY A 94 -25.14 -10.43 -0.94
CA GLY A 94 -26.42 -10.02 -1.49
C GLY A 94 -27.02 -11.07 -2.45
N GLU A 95 -26.19 -11.61 -3.36
CA GLU A 95 -26.61 -12.68 -4.26
C GLU A 95 -26.92 -13.98 -3.51
N ALA A 96 -26.12 -14.32 -2.48
CA ALA A 96 -26.41 -15.47 -1.62
C ALA A 96 -27.77 -15.34 -0.91
N ALA A 97 -28.06 -14.16 -0.33
CA ALA A 97 -29.35 -13.89 0.31
C ALA A 97 -30.53 -13.95 -0.67
N ARG A 98 -30.32 -13.45 -1.90
CA ARG A 98 -31.32 -13.54 -2.98
C ARG A 98 -31.59 -15.00 -3.35
N LEU A 99 -30.56 -15.82 -3.49
CA LEU A 99 -30.68 -17.26 -3.73
C LEU A 99 -31.49 -17.94 -2.61
N ASP A 100 -31.08 -17.78 -1.36
CA ASP A 100 -31.77 -18.37 -0.19
C ASP A 100 -33.26 -18.00 -0.16
N SER A 101 -33.60 -16.74 -0.44
CA SER A 101 -34.99 -16.28 -0.46
C SER A 101 -35.82 -16.92 -1.58
N SER A 102 -35.17 -17.27 -2.71
CA SER A 102 -35.83 -17.87 -3.86
C SER A 102 -36.13 -19.35 -3.65
N TYR A 103 -35.20 -20.10 -3.02
CA TYR A 103 -35.41 -21.50 -2.67
C TYR A 103 -36.47 -21.68 -1.58
N ARG A 104 -36.54 -20.74 -0.61
CA ARG A 104 -37.55 -20.76 0.46
C ARG A 104 -39.00 -20.51 0.01
N LYS A 105 -39.21 -20.01 -1.21
CA LYS A 105 -40.54 -19.74 -1.78
C LYS A 105 -41.09 -20.88 -2.65
N THR A 106 -40.29 -21.93 -2.88
CA THR A 106 -40.62 -23.06 -3.76
C THR A 106 -41.01 -24.35 -3.02
N ASP A 107 -41.01 -24.32 -1.68
CA ASP A 107 -41.67 -25.30 -0.80
C ASP A 107 -42.96 -24.70 -0.21
#